data_AF-A0A518SBS4-F1
#
_entry.id   AF-A0A518SBS4-F1
#
_cell.length_a   1.000
_cell.length_b   1.000
_cell.length_c   1.000
_cell.angle_alpha   90.00
_cell.angle_beta   90.00
_cell.angle_gamma   90.00
#
_symmetry.space_group_name_H-M   'P 1'
#
loop_
_entity.id
_entity.type
_entity.pdbx_description
1 polymer ?
#
loop_
_entity_poly.entity_id
_entity_poly.type
_entity_poly.pdbx_seq_one_letter_code
_entity_poly.pdbx_strand_id
1 'polypeptide(L)'
;MYIRREISEFKNPLFEIYPIEIEKSRIMAAKTPLRWGVKRNQEMTGDSATTSWKSATTSSSTSIKTTGQPEPSSVYGESVQAQVLTATEAMEVCNLSPSKRLVGRPIEGELGDDNLTTKQIRRYANAVVKLDNWPLADVDLEKVTFETRIRAKRRHGVFEGQGDGYSTIGISQHTIENGDWENVKETIRHELVHAWQHQHKGERAELPNGDVVKDIGVGHTGSWYKWEDLMDVQRRNNHYDREPDDYRYILGCSECGDWIGRFRLSNLVREVAQGERRCDSCGALLYLFDPDTGFRVPHGEYSDYAIRDWLDATE
;
A
#
# COMPACT_ATOMS: atom_id res chain seq x y z
N MET A 1 50.39 -3.98 33.03
CA MET A 1 50.55 -4.70 31.76
C MET A 1 49.32 -4.38 30.91
N TYR A 2 49.44 -3.37 30.04
CA TYR A 2 48.36 -2.84 29.19
C TYR A 2 48.49 -3.49 27.81
N ILE A 3 47.43 -4.13 27.32
CA ILE A 3 47.38 -4.66 25.95
C ILE A 3 46.45 -3.76 25.13
N ARG A 4 47.07 -2.98 24.22
CA ARG A 4 46.41 -2.32 23.08
C ARG A 4 45.89 -3.40 22.14
N ARG A 5 44.63 -3.31 21.71
CA ARG A 5 44.12 -4.00 20.52
C ARG A 5 44.00 -3.00 19.38
N GLU A 6 44.71 -3.30 18.30
CA GLU A 6 44.67 -2.60 17.02
C GLU A 6 43.28 -2.79 16.38
N ILE A 7 42.72 -1.69 15.85
CA ILE A 7 41.53 -1.70 15.02
C ILE A 7 42.01 -1.88 13.58
N SER A 8 41.75 -3.04 12.98
CA SER A 8 41.97 -3.29 11.56
C SER A 8 40.86 -2.65 10.73
N GLU A 9 41.27 -1.97 9.67
CA GLU A 9 40.45 -1.36 8.62
C GLU A 9 39.37 -2.30 8.08
N PHE A 10 38.10 -1.93 8.28
CA PHE A 10 36.98 -2.51 7.53
C PHE A 10 36.97 -1.88 6.13
N LYS A 11 37.51 -2.60 5.15
CA LYS A 11 37.31 -2.29 3.73
C LYS A 11 35.87 -2.61 3.37
N ASN A 12 35.11 -1.57 3.09
CA ASN A 12 33.74 -1.62 2.60
C ASN A 12 33.76 -2.15 1.15
N PRO A 13 33.17 -3.31 0.83
CA PRO A 13 33.05 -3.73 -0.57
C PRO A 13 32.00 -2.84 -1.24
N LEU A 14 32.48 -2.11 -2.25
CA LEU A 14 31.67 -1.36 -3.20
C LEU A 14 30.56 -2.26 -3.75
N PHE A 15 29.31 -1.85 -3.50
CA PHE A 15 28.14 -2.37 -4.21
C PHE A 15 28.28 -2.00 -5.68
N GLU A 16 28.56 -3.01 -6.50
CA GLU A 16 28.40 -2.93 -7.96
C GLU A 16 26.92 -2.76 -8.30
N ILE A 17 26.66 -1.79 -9.18
CA ILE A 17 25.36 -1.49 -9.76
C ILE A 17 25.00 -2.66 -10.68
N TYR A 18 23.95 -3.41 -10.35
CA TYR A 18 23.43 -4.49 -11.21
C TYR A 18 22.81 -3.91 -12.49
N PRO A 19 23.27 -4.31 -13.69
CA PRO A 19 22.45 -4.27 -14.90
C PRO A 19 21.53 -5.50 -14.94
N ILE A 20 20.26 -5.28 -15.29
CA ILE A 20 19.27 -6.34 -15.50
C ILE A 20 19.56 -7.00 -16.86
N GLU A 21 20.19 -8.17 -16.87
CA GLU A 21 20.19 -9.08 -18.03
C GLU A 21 19.22 -10.24 -17.79
N ILE A 22 18.36 -10.46 -18.78
CA ILE A 22 17.41 -11.56 -18.86
C ILE A 22 18.15 -12.77 -19.42
N GLU A 23 18.39 -13.82 -18.61
CA GLU A 23 18.69 -15.13 -19.17
C GLU A 23 18.04 -16.28 -18.40
N LYS A 24 17.49 -17.22 -19.18
CA LYS A 24 16.71 -18.39 -18.76
C LYS A 24 17.63 -19.59 -18.48
N SER A 25 17.10 -20.50 -17.66
CA SER A 25 17.38 -21.97 -17.53
C SER A 25 18.43 -22.42 -16.49
N ARG A 26 17.98 -23.11 -15.40
CA ARG A 26 18.02 -24.59 -15.07
C ARG A 26 19.42 -25.06 -14.56
N ILE A 27 19.65 -25.88 -13.52
CA ILE A 27 18.85 -26.82 -12.68
C ILE A 27 19.67 -27.25 -11.42
N MET A 28 18.96 -27.37 -10.27
CA MET A 28 19.02 -28.29 -9.10
C MET A 28 20.27 -28.58 -8.22
N ALA A 29 20.05 -28.44 -6.89
CA ALA A 29 20.25 -29.52 -5.90
C ALA A 29 19.31 -29.40 -4.66
N ALA A 30 18.37 -30.35 -4.58
CA ALA A 30 17.64 -30.95 -3.46
C ALA A 30 17.50 -30.27 -2.07
N LYS A 31 16.27 -29.83 -1.77
CA LYS A 31 15.46 -30.28 -0.63
C LYS A 31 14.02 -30.44 -1.15
N THR A 32 13.31 -31.47 -0.74
CA THR A 32 11.93 -31.71 -1.18
C THR A 32 10.97 -31.18 -0.11
N PRO A 33 10.28 -30.05 -0.28
CA PRO A 33 9.09 -29.74 0.50
C PRO A 33 7.86 -30.34 -0.20
N LEU A 34 6.88 -30.72 0.62
CA LEU A 34 5.54 -31.10 0.17
C LEU A 34 5.00 -30.00 -0.76
N ARG A 35 4.64 -30.39 -1.98
CA ARG A 35 4.16 -29.49 -3.02
C ARG A 35 2.69 -29.15 -2.76
N TRP A 36 2.45 -28.08 -2.01
CA TRP A 36 1.09 -27.53 -1.86
C TRP A 36 0.75 -26.68 -3.08
N GLY A 37 -0.40 -26.99 -3.71
CA GLY A 37 -0.87 -26.25 -4.87
C GLY A 37 -1.33 -24.86 -4.45
N VAL A 38 -0.54 -23.84 -4.78
CA VAL A 38 -0.93 -22.44 -4.57
C VAL A 38 -2.14 -22.12 -5.47
N LYS A 39 -3.32 -21.97 -4.87
CA LYS A 39 -4.45 -21.26 -5.47
C LYS A 39 -4.73 -20.02 -4.64
N ARG A 40 -4.92 -18.91 -5.35
CA ARG A 40 -5.09 -17.54 -4.84
C ARG A 40 -6.19 -17.44 -3.78
N ASN A 41 -5.89 -16.74 -2.69
CA ASN A 41 -6.86 -16.35 -1.66
C ASN A 41 -7.77 -15.24 -2.19
N GLN A 42 -9.07 -15.53 -2.31
CA GLN A 42 -10.13 -14.52 -2.40
C GLN A 42 -10.56 -14.18 -0.96
N GLU A 43 -10.24 -12.98 -0.49
CA GLU A 43 -10.82 -12.48 0.77
C GLU A 43 -12.27 -12.03 0.52
N MET A 44 -13.23 -12.83 0.99
CA MET A 44 -14.65 -12.46 1.02
C MET A 44 -14.94 -11.52 2.20
N THR A 45 -15.30 -10.28 1.90
CA THR A 45 -15.95 -9.36 2.86
C THR A 45 -17.46 -9.61 2.84
N GLY A 46 -18.00 -10.26 3.86
CA GLY A 46 -19.44 -10.39 4.06
C GLY A 46 -19.96 -9.26 4.95
N ASP A 47 -20.69 -8.31 4.35
CA ASP A 47 -21.60 -7.40 5.07
C ASP A 47 -23.01 -7.58 4.49
N SER A 48 -23.89 -8.20 5.27
CA SER A 48 -25.33 -8.29 5.00
C SER A 48 -26.08 -7.56 6.11
N ALA A 49 -26.54 -6.34 5.82
CA ALA A 49 -27.60 -5.68 6.58
C ALA A 49 -28.54 -4.99 5.59
N THR A 50 -29.65 -5.66 5.31
CA THR A 50 -30.80 -5.15 4.58
C THR A 50 -31.51 -4.08 5.40
N THR A 51 -31.56 -2.84 4.90
CA THR A 51 -32.53 -1.85 5.38
C THR A 51 -33.30 -1.27 4.19
N SER A 52 -34.59 -1.58 4.21
CA SER A 52 -35.65 -1.14 3.31
C SER A 52 -35.78 0.38 3.26
N TRP A 53 -35.65 0.97 2.07
CA TRP A 53 -36.05 2.36 1.80
C TRP A 53 -37.26 2.34 0.86
N LYS A 54 -38.40 2.82 1.37
CA LYS A 54 -39.60 3.07 0.57
C LYS A 54 -39.40 4.36 -0.23
N SER A 55 -39.39 4.24 -1.55
CA SER A 55 -39.47 5.38 -2.48
C SER A 55 -40.89 5.92 -2.52
N ALA A 56 -41.06 7.23 -2.27
CA ALA A 56 -42.26 7.97 -2.65
C ALA A 56 -41.90 8.87 -3.84
N THR A 57 -42.34 8.44 -5.02
CA THR A 57 -42.35 9.17 -6.27
C THR A 57 -43.37 10.30 -6.17
N THR A 58 -42.94 11.56 -6.37
CA THR A 58 -43.86 12.62 -6.81
C THR A 58 -43.22 13.38 -7.94
N SER A 59 -43.72 13.10 -9.14
CA SER A 59 -43.42 13.80 -10.38
C SER A 59 -44.12 15.16 -10.38
N SER A 60 -43.41 16.23 -10.68
CA SER A 60 -44.02 17.47 -11.17
C SER A 60 -43.12 18.11 -12.19
N SER A 61 -43.46 17.78 -13.44
CA SER A 61 -43.07 18.43 -14.67
C SER A 61 -43.59 19.87 -14.71
N THR A 62 -42.72 20.85 -14.93
CA THR A 62 -43.12 22.13 -15.55
C THR A 62 -42.11 22.47 -16.62
N SER A 63 -42.57 22.41 -17.87
CA SER A 63 -41.89 22.92 -19.06
C SER A 63 -41.89 24.45 -19.02
N ILE A 64 -40.73 25.08 -19.22
CA ILE A 64 -40.66 26.42 -19.80
C ILE A 64 -39.69 26.36 -20.97
N LYS A 65 -40.21 26.83 -22.10
CA LYS A 65 -39.60 26.87 -23.42
C LYS A 65 -39.09 28.31 -23.65
N THR A 66 -38.20 28.45 -24.63
CA THR A 66 -38.02 29.60 -25.55
C THR A 66 -36.86 30.58 -25.26
N THR A 67 -35.83 30.42 -26.11
CA THR A 67 -35.15 31.41 -26.99
C THR A 67 -34.26 32.52 -26.43
N GLY A 68 -33.05 32.61 -27.01
CA GLY A 68 -32.32 33.87 -27.17
C GLY A 68 -30.83 33.68 -27.45
N GLN A 69 -30.44 33.40 -28.71
CA GLN A 69 -29.10 33.73 -29.20
C GLN A 69 -28.95 35.26 -29.31
N PRO A 70 -27.75 35.80 -29.06
CA PRO A 70 -26.91 36.22 -30.19
C PRO A 70 -25.40 35.96 -30.01
N GLU A 71 -24.74 35.69 -31.12
CA GLU A 71 -23.30 35.91 -31.36
C GLU A 71 -23.10 37.22 -32.16
N PRO A 72 -21.87 37.70 -32.46
CA PRO A 72 -20.55 37.42 -31.88
C PRO A 72 -19.76 38.70 -31.56
N SER A 73 -18.69 38.60 -30.77
CA SER A 73 -17.57 39.54 -30.85
C SER A 73 -16.23 38.90 -30.48
N SER A 74 -15.44 38.62 -31.52
CA SER A 74 -14.00 38.91 -31.65
C SER A 74 -13.26 39.33 -30.37
N VAL A 75 -12.17 38.63 -30.01
CA VAL A 75 -10.82 39.19 -29.78
C VAL A 75 -9.78 38.05 -29.74
N TYR A 76 -8.62 38.33 -30.34
CA TYR A 76 -7.31 37.66 -30.35
C TYR A 76 -6.91 36.83 -29.10
N GLY A 77 -6.21 35.72 -29.33
CA GLY A 77 -5.44 35.00 -28.30
C GLY A 77 -4.46 34.00 -28.92
N GLU A 78 -3.19 34.14 -28.58
CA GLU A 78 -2.02 33.47 -29.16
C GLU A 78 -2.04 31.94 -29.06
N SER A 79 -1.55 31.31 -30.13
CA SER A 79 -1.20 29.89 -30.20
C SER A 79 0.01 29.61 -29.30
N VAL A 80 -0.23 29.10 -28.09
CA VAL A 80 0.79 28.41 -27.30
C VAL A 80 0.74 26.94 -27.69
N GLN A 81 1.71 26.48 -28.48
CA GLN A 81 1.96 25.05 -28.67
C GLN A 81 2.42 24.46 -27.34
N ALA A 82 1.49 23.97 -26.52
CA ALA A 82 1.82 23.06 -25.44
C ALA A 82 2.31 21.76 -26.08
N GLN A 83 3.61 21.51 -25.98
CA GLN A 83 4.18 20.21 -26.29
C GLN A 83 3.59 19.21 -25.28
N VAL A 84 2.63 18.40 -25.74
CA VAL A 84 2.14 17.23 -25.02
C VAL A 84 3.32 16.26 -24.94
N LEU A 85 4.03 16.29 -23.81
CA LEU A 85 4.99 15.24 -23.48
C LEU A 85 4.18 13.94 -23.33
N THR A 86 4.59 12.93 -24.08
CA THR A 86 3.88 11.65 -24.08
C THR A 86 4.17 10.91 -22.78
N ALA A 87 3.21 10.13 -22.27
CA ALA A 87 3.34 9.35 -21.03
C ALA A 87 4.60 8.44 -21.00
N THR A 88 5.18 8.14 -22.17
CA THR A 88 6.45 7.45 -22.35
C THR A 88 7.67 8.18 -21.77
N GLU A 89 7.71 9.51 -21.76
CA GLU A 89 8.86 10.28 -21.25
C GLU A 89 8.86 10.36 -19.71
N ALA A 90 7.70 10.29 -19.07
CA ALA A 90 7.59 10.23 -17.62
C ALA A 90 8.08 8.89 -17.03
N MET A 91 7.92 7.79 -17.77
CA MET A 91 8.47 6.49 -17.39
C MET A 91 10.00 6.44 -17.49
N GLU A 92 10.60 7.24 -18.38
CA GLU A 92 12.06 7.29 -18.53
C GLU A 92 12.73 8.03 -17.35
N VAL A 93 12.07 9.03 -16.74
CA VAL A 93 12.58 9.80 -15.59
C VAL A 93 12.87 8.92 -14.36
N CYS A 94 12.13 7.83 -14.18
CA CYS A 94 12.38 6.88 -13.08
C CYS A 94 13.45 5.82 -13.41
N ASN A 95 13.83 5.66 -14.68
CA ASN A 95 14.85 4.71 -15.16
C ASN A 95 16.13 5.40 -15.68
N LEU A 96 16.27 6.71 -15.49
CA LEU A 96 17.49 7.42 -15.87
C LEU A 96 18.68 6.89 -15.08
N SER A 97 19.66 6.35 -15.81
CA SER A 97 21.02 6.13 -15.32
C SER A 97 21.51 7.38 -14.55
N PRO A 98 22.32 7.23 -13.47
CA PRO A 98 22.74 8.33 -12.58
C PRO A 98 23.38 9.57 -13.25
N SER A 99 23.67 9.49 -14.55
CA SER A 99 24.33 10.52 -15.34
C SER A 99 23.41 11.60 -15.93
N LYS A 100 22.08 11.44 -15.96
CA LYS A 100 21.17 12.52 -16.38
C LYS A 100 20.53 13.16 -15.15
N ARG A 101 21.30 14.00 -14.44
CA ARG A 101 20.77 14.89 -13.41
C ARG A 101 19.73 15.82 -14.05
N LEU A 102 18.51 15.82 -13.51
CA LEU A 102 17.69 17.02 -13.46
C LEU A 102 18.46 18.06 -12.63
N VAL A 103 19.36 18.80 -13.28
CA VAL A 103 20.12 19.88 -12.64
C VAL A 103 19.18 21.08 -12.52
N GLY A 104 18.76 21.40 -11.30
CA GLY A 104 18.37 22.77 -10.96
C GLY A 104 17.04 23.00 -10.24
N ARG A 105 16.16 21.99 -10.08
CA ARG A 105 14.95 22.17 -9.25
C ARG A 105 15.21 21.64 -7.84
N PRO A 106 15.04 22.46 -6.78
CA PRO A 106 15.11 21.98 -5.40
C PRO A 106 14.14 20.81 -5.21
N ILE A 107 14.62 19.75 -4.58
CA ILE A 107 13.75 18.65 -4.15
C ILE A 107 13.06 19.16 -2.89
N GLU A 108 11.76 19.43 -2.95
CA GLU A 108 11.00 19.84 -1.76
C GLU A 108 10.78 18.63 -0.85
N GLY A 109 10.62 18.90 0.46
CA GLY A 109 10.56 17.87 1.49
C GLY A 109 11.92 17.34 1.91
N GLU A 110 12.94 18.19 2.01
CA GLU A 110 14.30 17.81 2.48
C GLU A 110 14.31 17.15 3.87
N LEU A 111 13.22 17.30 4.63
CA LEU A 111 13.01 16.65 5.91
C LEU A 111 12.99 15.11 5.74
N GLY A 112 13.87 14.44 6.47
CA GLY A 112 13.97 12.98 6.45
C GLY A 112 15.37 12.47 6.70
N ASP A 113 15.50 11.15 6.75
CA ASP A 113 16.82 10.52 6.81
C ASP A 113 17.59 10.66 5.48
N ASP A 114 18.90 10.44 5.55
CA ASP A 114 19.81 10.57 4.41
C ASP A 114 19.93 9.29 3.56
N ASN A 115 19.10 8.29 3.83
CA ASN A 115 19.13 7.00 3.15
C ASN A 115 18.82 7.18 1.64
N LEU A 116 19.54 6.44 0.79
CA LEU A 116 19.30 6.42 -0.65
C LEU A 116 17.85 6.07 -1.00
N THR A 117 17.25 5.13 -0.26
CA THR A 117 15.85 4.74 -0.48
C THR A 117 14.89 5.88 -0.16
N THR A 118 15.09 6.58 0.96
CA THR A 118 14.31 7.77 1.32
C THR A 118 14.43 8.86 0.26
N LYS A 119 15.62 9.05 -0.31
CA LYS A 119 15.83 9.99 -1.44
C LYS A 119 15.05 9.57 -2.69
N GLN A 120 14.97 8.27 -2.98
CA GLN A 120 14.17 7.75 -4.09
C GLN A 120 12.66 7.93 -3.84
N ILE A 121 12.19 7.59 -2.64
CA ILE A 121 10.80 7.82 -2.20
C ILE A 121 10.42 9.30 -2.38
N ARG A 122 11.26 10.21 -1.87
CA ARG A 122 11.05 11.67 -1.98
C ARG A 122 11.03 12.15 -3.42
N ARG A 123 11.93 11.65 -4.27
CA ARG A 123 11.91 11.98 -5.72
C ARG A 123 10.60 11.55 -6.36
N TYR A 124 10.14 10.34 -6.06
CA TYR A 124 8.88 9.85 -6.60
C TYR A 124 7.69 10.66 -6.07
N ALA A 125 7.64 10.98 -4.78
CA ALA A 125 6.61 11.84 -4.20
C ALA A 125 6.57 13.23 -4.85
N ASN A 126 7.73 13.85 -5.07
CA ASN A 126 7.83 15.10 -5.83
C ASN A 126 7.29 14.95 -7.26
N ALA A 127 7.58 13.83 -7.92
CA ALA A 127 7.06 13.54 -9.25
C ALA A 127 5.53 13.38 -9.26
N VAL A 128 4.96 12.75 -8.22
CA VAL A 128 3.50 12.60 -8.05
C VAL A 128 2.82 13.95 -7.83
N VAL A 129 3.41 14.85 -7.05
CA VAL A 129 2.76 16.13 -6.74
C VAL A 129 2.99 17.19 -7.84
N LYS A 130 4.14 17.16 -8.52
CA LYS A 130 4.56 18.26 -9.41
C LYS A 130 4.46 17.96 -10.91
N LEU A 131 4.21 16.72 -11.32
CA LEU A 131 4.08 16.36 -12.73
C LEU A 131 2.61 16.10 -13.07
N ASP A 132 2.25 16.41 -14.31
CA ASP A 132 0.86 16.34 -14.81
C ASP A 132 0.29 14.91 -14.92
N ASN A 133 1.09 13.89 -14.57
CA ASN A 133 0.65 12.50 -14.64
C ASN A 133 -0.25 12.09 -13.48
N TRP A 134 -0.26 12.88 -12.39
CA TRP A 134 -0.99 12.54 -11.18
C TRP A 134 -1.87 13.72 -10.73
N PRO A 135 -3.13 13.47 -10.38
CA PRO A 135 -4.09 14.51 -10.00
C PRO A 135 -3.86 15.09 -8.58
N LEU A 136 -2.91 14.57 -7.82
CA LEU A 136 -2.67 15.00 -6.43
C LEU A 136 -1.83 16.29 -6.35
N ALA A 137 -2.34 17.34 -6.98
CA ALA A 137 -1.84 18.70 -6.80
C ALA A 137 -2.16 19.19 -5.37
N ASP A 138 -1.45 20.22 -4.92
CA ASP A 138 -1.68 20.93 -3.65
C ASP A 138 -1.27 20.20 -2.36
N VAL A 139 -0.44 19.16 -2.43
CA VAL A 139 0.27 18.67 -1.24
C VAL A 139 1.51 19.54 -1.00
N ASP A 140 1.56 20.23 0.13
CA ASP A 140 2.74 20.95 0.59
C ASP A 140 3.79 19.96 1.09
N LEU A 141 4.72 19.59 0.21
CA LEU A 141 5.79 18.64 0.52
C LEU A 141 6.85 19.22 1.47
N GLU A 142 6.94 20.53 1.66
CA GLU A 142 7.86 21.11 2.66
C GLU A 142 7.45 20.76 4.10
N LYS A 143 6.17 20.44 4.28
CA LYS A 143 5.60 19.96 5.55
C LYS A 143 5.61 18.44 5.70
N VAL A 144 6.12 17.69 4.72
CA VAL A 144 6.15 16.23 4.74
C VAL A 144 7.58 15.73 4.95
N THR A 145 7.78 15.02 6.05
CA THR A 145 9.02 14.29 6.33
C THR A 145 8.93 12.90 5.75
N PHE A 146 9.96 12.46 5.00
CA PHE A 146 10.03 11.09 4.48
C PHE A 146 11.06 10.26 5.25
N GLU A 147 10.75 9.01 5.55
CA GLU A 147 11.69 8.10 6.21
C GLU A 147 11.54 6.65 5.77
N THR A 148 12.62 5.87 5.92
CA THR A 148 12.58 4.42 5.76
C THR A 148 12.44 3.76 7.14
N ARG A 149 11.35 3.03 7.37
CA ARG A 149 11.08 2.36 8.64
C ARG A 149 11.65 0.95 8.67
N ILE A 150 12.84 0.82 9.27
CA ILE A 150 13.59 -0.45 9.39
C ILE A 150 12.84 -1.51 10.21
N ARG A 151 12.13 -1.08 11.27
CA ARG A 151 11.46 -2.01 12.21
C ARG A 151 10.00 -2.31 11.85
N ALA A 152 9.44 -1.61 10.87
CA ALA A 152 8.06 -1.85 10.43
C ALA A 152 8.02 -3.09 9.53
N LYS A 153 7.32 -4.14 9.96
CA LYS A 153 7.15 -5.38 9.17
C LYS A 153 5.72 -5.64 8.70
N ARG A 154 4.73 -5.10 9.41
CA ARG A 154 3.30 -5.42 9.20
C ARG A 154 2.52 -4.39 8.38
N ARG A 155 3.12 -3.24 8.12
CA ARG A 155 2.52 -2.14 7.36
C ARG A 155 3.45 -1.76 6.24
N HIS A 156 2.89 -1.50 5.07
CA HIS A 156 3.67 -1.13 3.90
C HIS A 156 4.13 0.32 3.97
N GLY A 157 3.18 1.22 4.23
CA GLY A 157 3.41 2.62 4.55
C GLY A 157 2.76 2.98 5.88
N VAL A 158 3.17 4.12 6.42
CA VAL A 158 2.54 4.78 7.56
C VAL A 158 2.56 6.27 7.33
N PHE A 159 1.38 6.88 7.43
CA PHE A 159 1.20 8.31 7.61
C PHE A 159 1.01 8.66 9.09
N GLU A 160 1.78 9.65 9.56
CA GLU A 160 1.65 10.24 10.89
C GLU A 160 1.47 11.75 10.78
N GLY A 161 0.24 12.22 10.96
CA GLY A 161 -0.07 13.65 10.98
C GLY A 161 0.33 14.30 12.30
N GLN A 162 0.94 15.48 12.21
CA GLN A 162 1.22 16.38 13.34
C GLN A 162 0.40 17.68 13.20
N GLY A 163 0.56 18.64 14.12
CA GLY A 163 -0.11 19.94 14.02
C GLY A 163 0.27 20.74 12.77
N ASP A 164 -0.53 21.72 12.40
CA ASP A 164 -0.25 22.72 11.36
C ASP A 164 0.07 22.18 9.95
N GLY A 165 -0.42 20.98 9.65
CA GLY A 165 -0.25 20.30 8.37
C GLY A 165 1.10 19.57 8.21
N TYR A 166 1.95 19.58 9.24
CA TYR A 166 3.15 18.75 9.26
C TYR A 166 2.79 17.28 9.34
N SER A 167 3.56 16.44 8.67
CA SER A 167 3.37 14.99 8.72
C SER A 167 4.66 14.22 8.42
N THR A 168 4.65 12.94 8.79
CA THR A 168 5.68 11.98 8.40
C THR A 168 5.07 10.87 7.55
N ILE A 169 5.69 10.58 6.41
CA ILE A 169 5.44 9.40 5.59
C ILE A 169 6.61 8.44 5.76
N GLY A 170 6.33 7.29 6.36
CA GLY A 170 7.30 6.21 6.54
C GLY A 170 6.96 5.02 5.66
N ILE A 171 7.90 4.57 4.81
CA ILE A 171 7.77 3.32 4.05
C ILE A 171 8.56 2.23 4.76
N SER A 172 7.99 1.03 4.96
CA SER A 172 8.72 -0.05 5.59
C SER A 172 9.84 -0.58 4.70
N GLN A 173 11.01 -0.79 5.30
CA GLN A 173 12.12 -1.46 4.62
C GLN A 173 11.71 -2.82 4.08
N HIS A 174 10.85 -3.54 4.81
CA HIS A 174 10.32 -4.82 4.38
C HIS A 174 9.55 -4.71 3.05
N THR A 175 8.77 -3.66 2.82
CA THR A 175 8.07 -3.47 1.53
C THR A 175 9.03 -3.13 0.41
N ILE A 176 10.07 -2.35 0.69
CA ILE A 176 11.13 -2.03 -0.28
C ILE A 176 11.89 -3.30 -0.69
N GLU A 177 12.14 -4.21 0.25
CA GLU A 177 12.94 -5.42 0.00
C GLU A 177 12.14 -6.57 -0.61
N ASN A 178 10.84 -6.69 -0.30
CA ASN A 178 10.01 -7.83 -0.69
C ASN A 178 8.96 -7.48 -1.75
N GLY A 179 8.63 -6.20 -1.91
CA GLY A 179 7.79 -5.71 -3.00
C GLY A 179 8.63 -5.31 -4.22
N ASP A 180 8.00 -5.30 -5.39
CA ASP A 180 8.58 -4.60 -6.54
C ASP A 180 8.45 -3.06 -6.37
N TRP A 181 9.10 -2.32 -7.27
CA TRP A 181 9.06 -0.86 -7.20
C TRP A 181 7.67 -0.28 -7.46
N GLU A 182 6.80 -0.96 -8.22
CA GLU A 182 5.43 -0.50 -8.45
C GLU A 182 4.60 -0.56 -7.16
N ASN A 183 4.78 -1.60 -6.35
CA ASN A 183 4.17 -1.70 -5.02
C ASN A 183 4.61 -0.57 -4.09
N VAL A 184 5.90 -0.21 -4.12
CA VAL A 184 6.41 0.92 -3.33
C VAL A 184 5.81 2.23 -3.83
N LYS A 185 5.72 2.44 -5.15
CA LYS A 185 5.06 3.63 -5.72
C LYS A 185 3.61 3.74 -5.31
N GLU A 186 2.86 2.64 -5.37
CA GLU A 186 1.47 2.61 -4.94
C GLU A 186 1.36 2.98 -3.45
N THR A 187 2.22 2.42 -2.59
CA THR A 187 2.30 2.78 -1.17
C THR A 187 2.55 4.28 -1.01
N ILE A 188 3.49 4.87 -1.76
CA ILE A 188 3.79 6.30 -1.66
C ILE A 188 2.56 7.14 -2.05
N ARG A 189 1.87 6.78 -3.14
CA ARG A 189 0.62 7.46 -3.54
C ARG A 189 -0.45 7.36 -2.44
N HIS A 190 -0.59 6.18 -1.82
CA HIS A 190 -1.53 5.94 -0.72
C HIS A 190 -1.26 6.89 0.45
N GLU A 191 -0.02 6.97 0.91
CA GLU A 191 0.34 7.83 2.03
C GLU A 191 0.26 9.33 1.68
N LEU A 192 0.51 9.71 0.42
CA LEU A 192 0.33 11.09 -0.03
C LEU A 192 -1.14 11.53 -0.04
N VAL A 193 -2.08 10.63 -0.34
CA VAL A 193 -3.51 10.93 -0.19
C VAL A 193 -3.84 11.24 1.27
N HIS A 194 -3.24 10.53 2.24
CA HIS A 194 -3.39 10.87 3.65
C HIS A 194 -2.77 12.22 4.03
N ALA A 195 -1.61 12.57 3.46
CA ALA A 195 -1.02 13.88 3.63
C ALA A 195 -1.93 15.00 3.09
N TRP A 196 -2.49 14.81 1.90
CA TRP A 196 -3.46 15.74 1.32
C TRP A 196 -4.69 15.93 2.21
N GLN A 197 -5.30 14.83 2.67
CA GLN A 197 -6.46 14.87 3.57
C GLN A 197 -6.17 15.59 4.88
N HIS A 198 -4.97 15.40 5.42
CA HIS A 198 -4.54 16.03 6.67
C HIS A 198 -4.33 17.54 6.49
N GLN A 199 -3.73 17.96 5.38
CA GLN A 199 -3.50 19.38 5.08
C GLN A 199 -4.79 20.14 4.78
N HIS A 200 -5.80 19.48 4.20
CA HIS A 200 -7.09 20.08 3.82
C HIS A 200 -8.23 19.73 4.79
N LYS A 201 -7.92 19.32 6.02
CA LYS A 201 -8.92 18.80 6.95
C LYS A 201 -10.01 19.83 7.26
N GLY A 202 -11.27 19.44 7.06
CA GLY A 202 -12.45 20.29 7.27
C GLY A 202 -12.73 21.28 6.13
N GLU A 203 -11.91 21.29 5.08
CA GLU A 203 -12.06 22.20 3.96
C GLU A 203 -13.03 21.65 2.90
N ARG A 204 -13.29 22.49 1.90
CA ARG A 204 -13.97 22.13 0.66
C ARG A 204 -12.96 22.23 -0.48
N ALA A 205 -12.80 21.16 -1.25
CA ALA A 205 -11.91 21.11 -2.40
C ALA A 205 -12.62 20.56 -3.64
N GLU A 206 -12.22 21.04 -4.81
CA GLU A 206 -12.59 20.47 -6.11
C GLU A 206 -11.46 19.57 -6.57
N LEU A 207 -11.80 18.33 -6.91
CA LEU A 207 -10.85 17.32 -7.39
C LEU A 207 -10.67 17.44 -8.90
N PRO A 208 -9.60 16.88 -9.49
CA PRO A 208 -9.35 17.03 -10.93
C PRO A 208 -10.38 16.40 -11.86
N ASN A 209 -11.24 15.51 -11.34
CA ASN A 209 -12.39 15.00 -12.09
C ASN A 209 -13.64 15.93 -12.03
N GLY A 210 -13.52 17.10 -11.42
CA GLY A 210 -14.61 18.07 -11.19
C GLY A 210 -15.50 17.75 -9.99
N ASP A 211 -15.24 16.65 -9.27
CA ASP A 211 -15.98 16.35 -8.05
C ASP A 211 -15.62 17.33 -6.94
N VAL A 212 -16.64 17.81 -6.22
CA VAL A 212 -16.43 18.67 -5.06
C VAL A 212 -16.59 17.84 -3.78
N VAL A 213 -15.53 17.77 -2.99
CA VAL A 213 -15.57 17.18 -1.64
C VAL A 213 -15.68 18.30 -0.61
N LYS A 214 -16.51 18.08 0.42
CA LYS A 214 -16.74 19.00 1.54
C LYS A 214 -16.42 18.29 2.85
N ASP A 215 -15.98 19.06 3.83
CA ASP A 215 -15.67 18.55 5.18
C ASP A 215 -14.68 17.37 5.11
N ILE A 216 -13.53 17.62 4.49
CA ILE A 216 -12.52 16.58 4.25
C ILE A 216 -12.07 15.98 5.58
N GLY A 217 -12.38 14.69 5.75
CA GLY A 217 -11.93 13.87 6.87
C GLY A 217 -10.60 13.18 6.59
N VAL A 218 -9.91 12.79 7.66
CA VAL A 218 -8.68 11.98 7.58
C VAL A 218 -8.99 10.48 7.54
N GLY A 219 -8.16 9.72 6.82
CA GLY A 219 -8.25 8.27 6.71
C GLY A 219 -9.13 7.81 5.55
N HIS A 220 -9.47 6.52 5.54
CA HIS A 220 -10.21 5.87 4.44
C HIS A 220 -11.72 6.16 4.48
N THR A 221 -12.11 7.44 4.49
CA THR A 221 -13.51 7.90 4.49
C THR A 221 -13.72 9.04 3.51
N GLY A 222 -14.95 9.25 3.05
CA GLY A 222 -15.35 10.41 2.24
C GLY A 222 -14.48 10.62 1.00
N SER A 223 -13.58 11.61 1.06
CA SER A 223 -12.61 11.96 0.00
C SER A 223 -11.76 10.78 -0.46
N TRP A 224 -11.49 9.79 0.40
CA TRP A 224 -10.67 8.63 0.06
C TRP A 224 -11.14 7.92 -1.21
N TYR A 225 -12.44 7.62 -1.31
CA TYR A 225 -12.99 6.85 -2.42
C TYR A 225 -12.88 7.58 -3.76
N LYS A 226 -12.72 8.91 -3.75
CA LYS A 226 -12.46 9.69 -4.95
C LYS A 226 -11.00 9.60 -5.37
N TRP A 227 -10.10 9.57 -4.38
CA TRP A 227 -8.67 9.43 -4.62
C TRP A 227 -8.25 8.01 -5.00
N GLU A 228 -9.00 6.98 -4.61
CA GLU A 228 -8.70 5.57 -4.92
C GLU A 228 -8.51 5.37 -6.44
N ASP A 229 -9.49 5.78 -7.24
CA ASP A 229 -9.44 5.69 -8.70
C ASP A 229 -8.44 6.69 -9.31
N LEU A 230 -8.40 7.92 -8.78
CA LEU A 230 -7.56 9.00 -9.30
C LEU A 230 -6.06 8.74 -9.12
N MET A 231 -5.70 8.05 -8.04
CA MET A 231 -4.30 7.79 -7.68
C MET A 231 -3.89 6.34 -7.93
N ASP A 232 -4.79 5.49 -8.42
CA ASP A 232 -4.54 4.06 -8.60
C ASP A 232 -3.95 3.46 -7.31
N VAL A 233 -4.63 3.70 -6.20
CA VAL A 233 -4.24 3.19 -4.87
C VAL A 233 -5.34 2.28 -4.38
N GLN A 234 -5.00 1.24 -3.61
CA GLN A 234 -6.02 0.46 -2.92
C GLN A 234 -6.09 0.84 -1.44
N ARG A 235 -7.27 0.66 -0.85
CA ARG A 235 -7.44 0.82 0.60
C ARG A 235 -6.61 -0.19 1.41
N ARG A 236 -6.51 -1.42 0.92
CA ARG A 236 -5.79 -2.51 1.57
C ARG A 236 -4.84 -3.12 0.55
N ASN A 237 -3.58 -2.81 0.71
CA ASN A 237 -2.56 -3.33 -0.19
C ASN A 237 -2.02 -4.63 0.39
N ASN A 238 -1.87 -5.62 -0.48
CA ASN A 238 -1.06 -6.80 -0.20
C ASN A 238 0.00 -6.89 -1.29
N HIS A 239 1.12 -6.18 -1.08
CA HIS A 239 2.14 -5.96 -2.10
C HIS A 239 2.98 -7.19 -2.44
N TYR A 240 2.91 -8.23 -1.62
CA TYR A 240 3.57 -9.49 -1.86
C TYR A 240 2.63 -10.63 -1.49
N ASP A 241 2.80 -11.76 -2.18
CA ASP A 241 2.17 -13.00 -1.77
C ASP A 241 2.63 -13.30 -0.34
N ARG A 242 1.66 -13.47 0.56
CA ARG A 242 1.97 -13.81 1.94
C ARG A 242 2.14 -15.32 2.04
N GLU A 243 3.22 -15.71 2.70
CA GLU A 243 3.49 -17.09 3.01
C GLU A 243 2.89 -17.46 4.37
N PRO A 244 2.71 -18.76 4.66
CA PRO A 244 2.32 -19.24 5.98
C PRO A 244 3.05 -18.51 7.13
N ASP A 245 4.36 -18.37 7.02
CA ASP A 245 5.27 -17.85 8.04
C ASP A 245 5.05 -16.35 8.36
N ASP A 246 4.32 -15.62 7.51
CA ASP A 246 3.94 -14.23 7.80
C ASP A 246 2.90 -14.13 8.93
N TYR A 247 2.19 -15.22 9.22
CA TYR A 247 1.04 -15.21 10.11
C TYR A 247 1.32 -15.92 11.43
N ARG A 248 0.93 -15.26 12.52
CA ARG A 248 1.02 -15.85 13.86
C ARG A 248 0.11 -17.08 14.03
N TYR A 249 -1.04 -17.11 13.37
CA TYR A 249 -1.98 -18.21 13.43
C TYR A 249 -2.34 -18.64 12.02
N ILE A 250 -2.16 -19.92 11.73
CA ILE A 250 -2.50 -20.51 10.43
C ILE A 250 -3.61 -21.51 10.63
N LEU A 251 -4.70 -21.33 9.90
CA LEU A 251 -5.86 -22.19 9.93
C LEU A 251 -5.79 -23.08 8.70
N GLY A 252 -5.35 -24.32 8.84
CA GLY A 252 -5.18 -25.27 7.74
C GLY A 252 -6.39 -26.18 7.53
N CYS A 253 -6.59 -26.65 6.29
CA CYS A 253 -7.53 -27.71 5.97
C CYS A 253 -6.80 -29.02 5.64
N SER A 254 -7.21 -30.14 6.25
CA SER A 254 -6.53 -31.43 6.08
C SER A 254 -6.76 -32.06 4.72
N GLU A 255 -7.89 -31.74 4.07
CA GLU A 255 -8.33 -32.41 2.84
C GLU A 255 -7.89 -31.67 1.58
N CYS A 256 -8.08 -30.35 1.51
CA CYS A 256 -7.72 -29.57 0.31
C CYS A 256 -6.35 -28.89 0.40
N GLY A 257 -5.77 -28.77 1.60
CA GLY A 257 -4.51 -28.07 1.80
C GLY A 257 -4.61 -26.54 1.76
N ASP A 258 -5.82 -25.99 1.64
CA ASP A 258 -6.05 -24.55 1.76
C ASP A 258 -5.74 -24.08 3.19
N TRP A 259 -5.32 -22.83 3.33
CA TRP A 259 -5.03 -22.24 4.62
C TRP A 259 -5.44 -20.77 4.68
N ILE A 260 -5.73 -20.31 5.89
CA ILE A 260 -6.07 -18.92 6.18
C ILE A 260 -5.11 -18.39 7.24
N GLY A 261 -4.40 -17.31 6.93
CA GLY A 261 -3.50 -16.65 7.86
C GLY A 261 -4.20 -15.60 8.74
N ARG A 262 -3.80 -15.51 10.01
CA ARG A 262 -4.25 -14.49 10.98
C ARG A 262 -3.08 -13.98 11.82
N PHE A 263 -2.92 -12.66 11.90
CA PHE A 263 -1.86 -12.03 12.71
C PHE A 263 -2.19 -11.93 14.21
N ARG A 264 -3.46 -12.10 14.57
CA ARG A 264 -3.97 -11.93 15.94
C ARG A 264 -5.00 -13.00 16.26
N LEU A 265 -5.14 -13.29 17.55
CA LEU A 265 -6.15 -14.19 18.09
C LEU A 265 -7.55 -13.57 17.89
N SER A 266 -8.19 -13.93 16.78
CA SER A 266 -9.54 -13.49 16.42
C SER A 266 -10.59 -14.54 16.84
N ASN A 267 -11.88 -14.19 16.75
CA ASN A 267 -12.94 -15.17 17.02
C ASN A 267 -12.83 -16.38 16.11
N LEU A 268 -12.52 -16.19 14.83
CA LEU A 268 -12.29 -17.29 13.90
C LEU A 268 -11.17 -18.24 14.37
N VAL A 269 -10.06 -17.70 14.91
CA VAL A 269 -8.97 -18.54 15.46
C VAL A 269 -9.47 -19.37 16.65
N ARG A 270 -10.29 -18.78 17.53
CA ARG A 270 -10.87 -19.47 18.69
C ARG A 270 -11.85 -20.57 18.27
N GLU A 271 -12.76 -20.25 17.36
CA GLU A 271 -13.74 -21.20 16.82
C GLU A 271 -13.05 -22.37 16.11
N VAL A 272 -11.94 -22.12 15.38
CA VAL A 272 -11.10 -23.20 14.82
C VAL A 272 -10.43 -24.03 15.91
N ALA A 273 -9.85 -23.41 16.94
CA ALA A 273 -9.25 -24.12 18.06
C ALA A 273 -10.27 -25.02 18.79
N GLN A 274 -11.53 -24.59 18.85
CA GLN A 274 -12.65 -25.34 19.45
C GLN A 274 -13.25 -26.41 18.52
N GLY A 275 -12.83 -26.47 17.25
CA GLY A 275 -13.35 -27.42 16.26
C GLY A 275 -14.73 -27.06 15.70
N GLU A 276 -15.10 -25.78 15.75
CA GLU A 276 -16.42 -25.29 15.31
C GLU A 276 -16.44 -24.84 13.84
N ARG A 277 -15.26 -24.63 13.23
CA ARG A 277 -15.14 -24.11 11.87
C ARG A 277 -14.73 -25.18 10.86
N ARG A 278 -15.39 -25.11 9.71
CA ARG A 278 -15.16 -25.98 8.56
C ARG A 278 -14.62 -25.18 7.39
N CYS A 279 -13.86 -25.85 6.52
CA CYS A 279 -13.39 -25.33 5.26
C CYS A 279 -14.59 -25.12 4.32
N ASP A 280 -14.70 -23.92 3.75
CA ASP A 280 -15.80 -23.60 2.82
C ASP A 280 -15.69 -24.39 1.50
N SER A 281 -14.48 -24.79 1.10
CA SER A 281 -14.23 -25.52 -0.14
C SER A 281 -14.66 -26.99 -0.06
N CYS A 282 -14.40 -27.68 1.07
CA CYS A 282 -14.56 -29.13 1.18
C CYS A 282 -15.33 -29.62 2.41
N GLY A 283 -15.71 -28.73 3.34
CA GLY A 283 -16.49 -29.06 4.54
C GLY A 283 -15.71 -29.76 5.67
N ALA A 284 -14.43 -30.08 5.47
CA ALA A 284 -13.56 -30.63 6.51
C ALA A 284 -13.33 -29.63 7.65
N LEU A 285 -13.03 -30.13 8.85
CA LEU A 285 -12.69 -29.25 9.99
C LEU A 285 -11.37 -28.53 9.71
N LEU A 286 -11.34 -27.23 10.00
CA LEU A 286 -10.10 -26.46 10.00
C LEU A 286 -9.35 -26.72 11.29
N TYR A 287 -8.01 -26.70 11.27
CA TYR A 287 -7.16 -26.83 12.46
C TYR A 287 -6.16 -25.67 12.55
N LEU A 288 -5.68 -25.37 13.76
CA LEU A 288 -4.53 -24.48 13.93
C LEU A 288 -3.24 -25.25 13.62
N PHE A 289 -2.38 -24.63 12.83
CA PHE A 289 -1.19 -25.21 12.26
C PHE A 289 0.01 -24.32 12.56
N ASP A 290 1.10 -24.96 12.97
CA ASP A 290 2.43 -24.36 13.02
C ASP A 290 3.19 -24.77 11.74
N PRO A 291 3.56 -23.82 10.87
CA PRO A 291 4.23 -24.12 9.61
C PRO A 291 5.65 -24.66 9.78
N ASP A 292 6.35 -24.29 10.85
CA ASP A 292 7.74 -24.67 11.09
C ASP A 292 7.84 -26.13 11.54
N THR A 293 6.97 -26.51 12.47
CA THR A 293 6.96 -27.86 13.06
C THR A 293 6.04 -28.82 12.32
N GLY A 294 5.12 -28.30 11.51
CA GLY A 294 4.03 -29.07 10.91
C GLY A 294 2.98 -29.52 11.94
N PHE A 295 3.09 -29.07 13.19
CA PHE A 295 2.23 -29.49 14.28
C PHE A 295 0.80 -28.95 14.10
N ARG A 296 -0.18 -29.77 14.50
CA ARG A 296 -1.60 -29.41 14.49
C ARG A 296 -2.10 -29.36 15.91
N VAL A 297 -2.62 -28.20 16.31
CA VAL A 297 -3.26 -28.07 17.62
C VAL A 297 -4.53 -28.92 17.61
N PRO A 298 -4.69 -29.87 18.55
CA PRO A 298 -5.93 -30.62 18.70
C PRO A 298 -7.13 -29.69 18.94
N HIS A 299 -8.34 -30.15 18.65
CA HIS A 299 -9.54 -29.38 19.01
C HIS A 299 -9.87 -29.52 20.49
N GLY A 300 -10.33 -28.45 21.12
CA GLY A 300 -10.71 -28.44 22.52
C GLY A 300 -11.11 -27.08 23.05
N GLU A 301 -11.59 -27.06 24.29
CA GLU A 301 -11.84 -25.82 25.01
C GLU A 301 -10.52 -25.25 25.52
N TYR A 302 -9.96 -24.30 24.78
CA TYR A 302 -8.74 -23.60 25.15
C TYR A 302 -9.05 -22.19 25.63
N SER A 303 -8.33 -21.75 26.66
CA SER A 303 -8.25 -20.33 26.98
C SER A 303 -7.41 -19.61 25.92
N ASP A 304 -7.62 -18.29 25.77
CA ASP A 304 -6.78 -17.44 24.93
C ASP A 304 -5.28 -17.56 25.25
N TYR A 305 -4.97 -17.80 26.53
CA TYR A 305 -3.60 -18.00 26.99
C TYR A 305 -3.04 -19.33 26.45
N ALA A 306 -3.80 -20.43 26.58
CA ALA A 306 -3.37 -21.72 26.05
C ALA A 306 -3.14 -21.65 24.53
N ILE A 307 -4.02 -21.03 23.75
CA ILE A 307 -3.85 -20.91 22.29
C ILE A 307 -2.57 -20.12 21.92
N ARG A 308 -2.20 -19.10 22.72
CA ARG A 308 -0.95 -18.34 22.51
C ARG A 308 0.26 -19.17 22.90
N ASP A 309 0.23 -19.79 24.08
CA ASP A 309 1.32 -20.58 24.63
C ASP A 309 1.71 -21.75 23.73
N TRP A 310 0.73 -22.42 23.11
CA TRP A 310 0.98 -23.49 22.13
C TRP A 310 1.84 -23.08 20.94
N LEU A 311 1.72 -21.84 20.47
CA LEU A 311 2.45 -21.34 19.30
C LEU A 311 3.73 -20.59 19.68
N ASP A 312 3.81 -20.09 20.91
CA ASP A 312 5.02 -19.46 21.43
C ASP A 312 6.01 -20.51 21.99
N ALA A 313 5.55 -21.73 22.31
CA ALA A 313 6.39 -22.83 22.83
C ALA A 313 7.18 -23.60 21.75
N THR A 314 6.99 -23.27 20.47
CA THR A 314 7.68 -23.91 19.33
C THR A 314 8.82 -23.08 18.74
N GLU A 315 9.07 -21.86 19.23
CA GLU A 315 10.26 -21.03 18.96
C GLU A 315 11.47 -21.38 19.86
#